data_AF-A0A3D0N4L5-F1
#
_entry.id   AF-A0A3D0N4L5-F1
#
_cell.length_a   1.000
_cell.length_b   1.000
_cell.length_c   1.000
_cell.angle_alpha   90.00
_cell.angle_beta   90.00
_cell.angle_gamma   90.00
#
_symmetry.space_group_name_H-M   'P 1'
#
loop_
_entity.id
_entity.type
_entity.pdbx_description
1 polymer ?
#
loop_
_entity_poly.entity_id
_entity_poly.type
_entity_poly.pdbx_seq_one_letter_code
_entity_poly.pdbx_strand_id
1 'polypeptide(L)'
;MRRPMLLAVALCILLASAALAQPLRVAVYEGGLGGKAVAEALAAQEGFEATLIGDLTADTLLQHDALFVGSTRLDDPASLNALRLFAGVGGGIVLNHSATGRDLPQTPFPAVASLFSGRREDTIVLTAGGHPIAQGLPAEFEHAYSDHLLLTPGEAGTPVLRDRS
;
A
#
# COMPACT_ATOMS: atom_id res chain seq x y z
N MET A 1 -37.70 -14.57 36.39
CA MET A 1 -37.95 -14.23 34.97
C MET A 1 -36.80 -13.43 34.32
N ARG A 2 -35.53 -13.89 34.38
CA ARG A 2 -34.37 -13.15 33.80
C ARG A 2 -33.59 -13.90 32.72
N ARG A 3 -33.94 -15.16 32.44
CA ARG A 3 -33.25 -16.03 31.48
C ARG A 3 -33.41 -15.69 29.99
N PRO A 4 -34.56 -15.20 29.47
CA PRO A 4 -34.70 -14.99 28.02
C PRO A 4 -33.92 -13.77 27.52
N MET A 5 -33.73 -12.75 28.35
CA MET A 5 -33.02 -11.52 28.00
C MET A 5 -31.50 -11.72 27.89
N LEU A 6 -30.91 -12.59 28.73
CA LEU A 6 -29.50 -12.97 28.65
C LEU A 6 -29.18 -13.80 27.40
N LEU A 7 -30.12 -14.64 26.97
CA LEU A 7 -29.97 -15.45 25.75
C LEU A 7 -30.02 -14.58 24.48
N ALA A 8 -30.90 -13.58 24.44
CA ALA A 8 -31.02 -12.65 23.33
C ALA A 8 -29.79 -11.75 23.16
N VAL A 9 -29.20 -11.27 24.27
CA VAL A 9 -27.97 -10.46 24.23
C VAL A 9 -26.77 -11.29 23.75
N ALA A 10 -26.64 -12.54 24.20
CA ALA A 10 -25.59 -13.44 23.72
C ALA A 10 -25.72 -13.78 22.22
N LEU A 11 -26.95 -13.94 21.72
CA LEU A 11 -27.23 -14.18 20.30
C LEU A 11 -26.89 -12.95 19.44
N CYS A 12 -27.17 -11.73 19.91
CA CYS A 12 -26.77 -10.50 19.21
C CYS A 12 -25.25 -10.29 19.17
N ILE A 13 -24.51 -10.67 20.22
CA ILE A 13 -23.05 -10.60 20.26
C ILE A 13 -22.42 -11.63 19.31
N LEU A 14 -23.00 -12.83 19.21
CA LEU A 14 -22.54 -13.87 18.29
C LEU A 14 -22.84 -13.54 16.82
N LEU A 15 -23.99 -12.92 16.53
CA LEU A 15 -24.32 -12.43 15.18
C LEU A 15 -23.49 -11.22 14.76
N ALA A 16 -23.09 -10.35 15.69
CA ALA A 16 -22.15 -9.25 15.43
C ALA A 16 -20.71 -9.74 15.16
N SER A 17 -20.36 -10.92 15.68
CA SER A 17 -19.04 -11.54 15.47
C SER A 17 -18.94 -12.34 14.17
N ALA A 18 -20.06 -12.51 13.46
CA ALA A 18 -20.13 -13.07 12.12
C ALA A 18 -20.19 -11.98 11.03
N ALA A 19 -19.73 -10.77 11.34
CA ALA A 19 -19.34 -9.83 10.30
C ALA A 19 -18.20 -10.48 9.52
N LEU A 20 -18.53 -11.16 8.42
CA LEU A 20 -17.59 -11.46 7.35
C LEU A 20 -16.80 -10.18 7.14
N ALA A 21 -15.49 -10.23 7.38
CA ALA A 21 -14.63 -9.08 7.15
C ALA A 21 -14.92 -8.58 5.74
N GLN A 22 -15.41 -7.34 5.62
CA GLN A 22 -15.66 -6.76 4.32
C GLN A 22 -14.33 -6.77 3.55
N PRO A 23 -14.36 -7.06 2.23
CA PRO A 23 -13.15 -7.04 1.45
C PRO A 23 -12.50 -5.66 1.54
N LEU A 24 -11.17 -5.63 1.61
CA LEU A 24 -10.42 -4.38 1.56
C LEU A 24 -10.59 -3.78 0.17
N ARG A 25 -11.16 -2.58 0.09
CA ARG A 25 -11.36 -1.87 -1.18
C ARG A 25 -10.07 -1.18 -1.55
N VAL A 26 -9.46 -1.58 -2.66
CA VAL A 26 -8.18 -1.07 -3.13
C VAL A 26 -8.37 -0.32 -4.44
N ALA A 27 -8.13 0.99 -4.41
CA ALA A 27 -7.96 1.76 -5.63
C ALA A 27 -6.61 1.43 -6.26
N VAL A 28 -6.59 1.19 -7.56
CA VAL A 28 -5.37 0.97 -8.35
C VAL A 28 -5.30 2.04 -9.43
N TYR A 29 -4.29 2.92 -9.34
CA TYR A 29 -4.17 4.03 -10.28
C TYR A 29 -3.74 3.55 -11.67
N GLU A 30 -4.58 3.79 -12.67
CA GLU A 30 -4.35 3.39 -14.06
C GLU A 30 -3.17 4.13 -14.70
N GLY A 31 -2.91 5.36 -14.27
CA GLY A 31 -1.78 6.17 -14.77
C GLY A 31 -0.39 5.69 -14.34
N GLY A 32 -0.31 4.61 -13.55
CA GLY A 32 0.93 3.95 -13.16
C GLY A 32 1.22 2.68 -13.98
N LEU A 33 2.49 2.49 -14.38
CA LEU A 33 2.88 1.25 -15.06
C LEU A 33 2.60 0.03 -14.18
N GLY A 34 2.01 -1.00 -14.78
CA GLY A 34 1.64 -2.25 -14.12
C GLY A 34 0.31 -2.20 -13.37
N GLY A 35 -0.39 -1.06 -13.30
CA GLY A 35 -1.63 -0.89 -12.54
C GLY A 35 -2.69 -1.95 -12.88
N LYS A 36 -2.98 -2.17 -14.17
CA LYS A 36 -3.99 -3.17 -14.59
C LYS A 36 -3.68 -4.59 -14.10
N ALA A 37 -2.43 -5.04 -14.25
CA ALA A 37 -2.03 -6.37 -13.81
C ALA A 37 -2.11 -6.52 -12.28
N VAL A 38 -1.80 -5.45 -11.53
CA VAL A 38 -1.94 -5.43 -10.07
C VAL A 38 -3.41 -5.48 -9.65
N ALA A 39 -4.29 -4.73 -10.32
CA ALA A 39 -5.73 -4.78 -10.06
C ALA A 39 -6.30 -6.19 -10.31
N GLU A 40 -5.92 -6.82 -11.43
CA GLU A 40 -6.30 -8.20 -11.76
C GLU A 40 -5.78 -9.21 -10.71
N ALA A 41 -4.52 -9.07 -10.29
CA ALA A 41 -3.92 -9.94 -9.28
C ALA A 41 -4.59 -9.79 -7.91
N LEU A 42 -4.91 -8.57 -7.49
CA LEU A 42 -5.62 -8.29 -6.24
C LEU A 42 -7.07 -8.81 -6.29
N ALA A 43 -7.78 -8.58 -7.39
CA ALA A 43 -9.15 -9.08 -7.57
C ALA A 43 -9.25 -10.62 -7.56
N ALA A 44 -8.15 -11.32 -7.83
CA ALA A 44 -8.06 -12.78 -7.74
C ALA A 44 -7.81 -13.29 -6.30
N GLN A 45 -7.53 -12.42 -5.33
CA GLN A 45 -7.32 -12.79 -3.93
C GLN A 45 -8.62 -12.64 -3.13
N GLU A 46 -8.92 -13.62 -2.28
CA GLU A 46 -10.00 -13.48 -1.31
C GLU A 46 -9.72 -12.32 -0.34
N GLY A 47 -10.76 -11.57 0.02
CA GLY A 47 -10.65 -10.44 0.96
C GLY A 47 -10.20 -9.12 0.33
N PHE A 48 -10.07 -9.02 -0.99
CA PHE A 48 -9.78 -7.77 -1.70
C PHE A 48 -10.86 -7.46 -2.74
N GLU A 49 -11.17 -6.17 -2.89
CA GLU A 49 -11.96 -5.61 -3.97
C GLU A 49 -11.12 -4.53 -4.66
N ALA A 50 -10.59 -4.82 -5.84
CA ALA A 50 -9.69 -3.91 -6.54
C ALA A 50 -10.41 -3.16 -7.67
N THR A 51 -10.31 -1.83 -7.66
CA THR A 51 -10.91 -0.94 -8.66
C THR A 51 -9.83 -0.14 -9.36
N LEU A 52 -9.76 -0.25 -10.69
CA LEU A 52 -8.94 0.66 -11.49
C LEU A 52 -9.56 2.06 -11.50
N ILE A 53 -8.76 3.07 -11.16
CA ILE A 53 -9.17 4.47 -11.15
C ILE A 53 -8.30 5.31 -12.11
N GLY A 54 -8.93 6.24 -12.82
CA GLY A 54 -8.24 7.10 -13.79
C GLY A 54 -7.71 8.41 -13.20
N ASP A 55 -8.28 8.86 -12.07
CA ASP A 55 -8.01 10.16 -11.47
C ASP A 55 -7.77 10.06 -9.96
N LEU A 56 -6.85 10.89 -9.45
CA LEU A 56 -6.53 10.98 -8.02
C LEU A 56 -7.27 12.14 -7.38
N THR A 57 -8.59 12.00 -7.24
CA THR A 57 -9.47 12.98 -6.59
C THR A 57 -9.89 12.50 -5.20
N ALA A 58 -10.21 13.44 -4.31
CA ALA A 58 -10.70 13.12 -2.96
C ALA A 58 -11.95 12.22 -3.01
N ASP A 59 -12.92 12.58 -3.85
CA ASP A 59 -14.19 11.85 -3.96
C ASP A 59 -14.00 10.40 -4.42
N THR A 60 -13.06 10.16 -5.35
CA THR A 60 -12.71 8.80 -5.78
C THR A 60 -11.95 8.04 -4.69
N LEU A 61 -10.94 8.65 -4.07
CA LEU A 61 -10.08 7.97 -3.09
C LEU A 61 -10.84 7.61 -1.81
N LEU A 62 -11.74 8.48 -1.33
CA LEU A 62 -12.51 8.25 -0.09
C LEU A 62 -13.52 7.10 -0.17
N GLN A 63 -13.73 6.52 -1.35
CA GLN A 63 -14.53 5.31 -1.54
C GLN A 63 -13.73 4.02 -1.28
N HIS A 64 -12.44 4.12 -1.01
CA HIS A 64 -11.51 3.00 -0.90
C HIS A 64 -10.79 3.04 0.46
N ASP A 65 -10.17 1.92 0.82
CA ASP A 65 -9.42 1.76 2.07
C ASP A 65 -7.91 1.89 1.83
N ALA A 66 -7.45 1.54 0.62
CA ALA A 66 -6.06 1.69 0.20
C ALA A 66 -5.93 2.14 -1.27
N LEU A 67 -4.80 2.75 -1.59
CA LEU A 67 -4.39 3.14 -2.94
C LEU A 67 -3.06 2.45 -3.30
N PHE A 68 -3.01 1.81 -4.47
CA PHE A 68 -1.77 1.41 -5.12
C PHE A 68 -1.46 2.33 -6.30
N VAL A 69 -0.22 2.82 -6.36
CA VAL A 69 0.30 3.57 -7.49
C VAL A 69 1.52 2.86 -8.08
N GLY A 70 1.37 2.41 -9.33
CA GLY A 70 2.48 1.88 -10.13
C GLY A 70 3.52 2.94 -10.50
N SER A 71 4.53 2.57 -11.28
CA SER A 71 5.59 3.50 -11.67
C SER A 71 5.03 4.68 -12.50
N THR A 72 5.04 5.88 -11.93
CA THR A 72 4.66 7.14 -12.59
C THR A 72 5.19 8.32 -11.79
N ARG A 73 5.03 9.54 -12.29
CA ARG A 73 5.37 10.77 -11.56
C ARG A 73 4.13 11.28 -10.81
N LEU A 74 4.27 11.55 -9.51
CA LEU A 74 3.21 12.05 -8.64
C LEU A 74 3.57 13.44 -8.09
N ASP A 75 3.49 14.48 -8.92
CA ASP A 75 3.83 15.85 -8.52
C ASP A 75 2.74 16.89 -8.83
N ASP A 76 1.59 16.46 -9.35
CA ASP A 76 0.43 17.33 -9.53
C ASP A 76 -0.11 17.82 -8.16
N PRO A 77 -0.19 19.14 -7.92
CA PRO A 77 -0.62 19.67 -6.62
C PRO A 77 -2.03 19.24 -6.18
N ALA A 78 -2.98 19.10 -7.12
CA ALA A 78 -4.35 18.70 -6.79
C ALA A 78 -4.39 17.23 -6.33
N SER A 79 -3.70 16.36 -7.06
CA SER A 79 -3.52 14.95 -6.71
C SER A 79 -2.85 14.81 -5.34
N LEU A 80 -1.77 15.56 -5.09
CA LEU A 80 -1.09 15.54 -3.79
C LEU A 80 -1.99 16.00 -2.64
N ASN A 81 -2.88 16.97 -2.88
CA ASN A 81 -3.84 17.38 -1.87
C ASN A 81 -4.88 16.28 -1.56
N ALA A 82 -5.36 15.59 -2.60
CA ALA A 82 -6.27 14.46 -2.44
C ALA A 82 -5.60 13.30 -1.66
N LEU A 83 -4.34 12.98 -1.96
CA LEU A 83 -3.58 11.96 -1.23
C LEU A 83 -3.40 12.33 0.25
N ARG A 84 -3.13 13.60 0.57
CA ARG A 84 -3.00 14.07 1.96
C ARG A 84 -4.32 13.95 2.71
N LEU A 85 -5.44 14.31 2.09
CA LEU A 85 -6.76 14.14 2.69
C LEU A 85 -7.05 12.66 2.94
N PHE A 86 -6.85 11.82 1.92
CA PHE A 86 -7.08 10.38 1.99
C PHE A 86 -6.27 9.71 3.10
N ALA A 87 -4.96 9.94 3.17
CA ALA A 87 -4.12 9.43 4.24
C ALA A 87 -4.48 10.05 5.61
N GLY A 88 -4.87 11.33 5.63
CA GLY A 88 -5.27 12.04 6.84
C GLY A 88 -6.54 11.47 7.50
N VAL A 89 -7.40 10.80 6.73
CA VAL A 89 -8.59 10.09 7.25
C VAL A 89 -8.36 8.59 7.45
N GLY A 90 -7.11 8.11 7.30
CA GLY A 90 -6.72 6.72 7.57
C GLY A 90 -6.53 5.84 6.33
N GLY A 91 -6.59 6.40 5.12
CA GLY A 91 -6.33 5.65 3.88
C GLY A 91 -4.88 5.18 3.76
N GLY A 92 -4.68 3.94 3.34
CA GLY A 92 -3.35 3.36 3.08
C GLY A 92 -2.81 3.70 1.69
N ILE A 93 -1.51 3.98 1.55
CA ILE A 93 -0.89 4.27 0.25
C ILE A 93 0.31 3.35 0.02
N VAL A 94 0.34 2.70 -1.15
CA VAL A 94 1.46 1.91 -1.66
C VAL A 94 1.99 2.58 -2.92
N LEU A 95 3.26 2.97 -2.89
CA LEU A 95 3.96 3.59 -4.02
C LEU A 95 5.00 2.63 -4.57
N ASN A 96 4.97 2.40 -5.88
CA ASN A 96 5.96 1.57 -6.56
C ASN A 96 6.89 2.41 -7.46
N HIS A 97 8.18 2.08 -7.43
CA HIS A 97 9.20 2.61 -8.34
C HIS A 97 9.14 4.15 -8.45
N SER A 98 8.86 4.72 -9.62
CA SER A 98 8.97 6.15 -9.85
C SER A 98 7.97 6.95 -9.02
N ALA A 99 6.85 6.34 -8.61
CA ALA A 99 5.87 6.98 -7.74
C ALA A 99 6.44 7.30 -6.37
N THR A 100 7.52 6.61 -5.97
CA THR A 100 8.26 6.97 -4.76
C THR A 100 8.98 8.31 -4.89
N GLY A 101 9.10 8.93 -6.07
CA GLY A 101 9.72 10.25 -6.26
C GLY A 101 10.93 10.27 -7.17
N ARG A 102 11.04 9.32 -8.13
CA ARG A 102 12.12 9.34 -9.12
C ARG A 102 12.14 10.69 -9.85
N ASP A 103 13.34 11.25 -10.02
CA ASP A 103 13.59 12.56 -10.63
C ASP A 103 13.04 13.76 -9.82
N LEU A 104 12.77 13.56 -8.52
CA LEU A 104 12.43 14.59 -7.55
C LEU A 104 13.44 14.55 -6.39
N PRO A 105 13.62 15.64 -5.63
CA PRO A 105 14.54 15.65 -4.48
C PRO A 105 14.15 14.66 -3.37
N GLN A 106 12.85 14.43 -3.18
CA GLN A 106 12.26 13.56 -2.16
C GLN A 106 10.88 13.08 -2.64
N THR A 107 10.29 12.07 -1.99
CA THR A 107 8.89 11.73 -2.28
C THR A 107 7.98 12.91 -1.96
N PRO A 108 7.11 13.34 -2.88
CA PRO A 108 6.19 14.43 -2.61
C PRO A 108 5.19 14.13 -1.49
N PHE A 109 4.60 12.94 -1.50
CA PHE A 109 3.75 12.41 -0.43
C PHE A 109 3.39 10.92 -0.66
N PRO A 110 3.25 10.11 0.40
CA PRO A 110 3.85 10.32 1.72
C PRO A 110 5.38 10.36 1.63
N ALA A 111 6.06 10.96 2.61
CA ALA A 111 7.51 11.11 2.62
C ALA A 111 8.22 9.76 2.86
N VAL A 112 8.14 8.82 1.90
CA VAL A 112 8.72 7.47 2.01
C VAL A 112 10.22 7.45 1.74
N ALA A 113 10.71 8.32 0.86
CA ALA A 113 12.12 8.50 0.55
C ALA A 113 12.53 9.97 0.73
N SER A 114 13.61 10.18 1.48
CA SER A 114 14.23 11.49 1.72
C SER A 114 15.31 11.84 0.69
N LEU A 115 15.84 10.83 -0.02
CA LEU A 115 16.83 10.98 -1.08
C LEU A 115 16.73 9.84 -2.08
N PHE A 116 16.92 10.16 -3.36
CA PHE A 116 17.19 9.21 -4.44
C PHE A 116 18.64 9.35 -4.85
N SER A 117 19.45 8.32 -4.64
CA SER A 117 20.89 8.36 -4.93
C SER A 117 21.28 7.66 -6.24
N GLY A 118 20.32 7.00 -6.90
CA GLY A 118 20.54 6.39 -8.21
C GLY A 118 19.71 5.13 -8.42
N ARG A 119 20.23 4.27 -9.30
CA ARG A 119 19.72 2.91 -9.55
C ARG A 119 20.78 1.90 -9.16
N ARG A 120 20.34 0.70 -8.81
CA ARG A 120 21.22 -0.42 -8.55
C ARG A 120 20.68 -1.66 -9.26
N GLU A 121 21.61 -2.44 -9.78
CA GLU A 121 21.35 -3.68 -10.53
C GLU A 121 21.59 -4.94 -9.69
N ASP A 122 21.86 -4.78 -8.39
CA ASP A 122 21.88 -5.91 -7.45
C ASP A 122 20.48 -6.55 -7.40
N THR A 123 20.44 -7.84 -7.15
CA THR A 123 19.21 -8.62 -7.05
C THR A 123 19.08 -9.28 -5.69
N ILE A 124 20.08 -9.14 -4.81
CA ILE A 124 20.08 -9.74 -3.48
C ILE A 124 19.53 -8.75 -2.45
N VAL A 125 18.46 -9.16 -1.78
CA VAL A 125 17.83 -8.40 -0.69
C VAL A 125 17.85 -9.17 0.62
N LEU A 126 18.01 -8.41 1.70
CA LEU A 126 18.00 -8.87 3.08
C LEU A 126 16.69 -8.45 3.77
N THR A 127 16.06 -9.36 4.50
CA THR A 127 14.87 -9.04 5.31
C THR A 127 15.29 -8.54 6.69
N ALA A 128 14.79 -7.38 7.10
CA ALA A 128 14.83 -6.97 8.50
C ALA A 128 13.72 -7.72 9.25
N GLY A 129 14.07 -8.82 9.91
CA GLY A 129 13.13 -9.78 10.49
C GLY A 129 12.07 -9.18 11.42
N GLY A 130 10.91 -9.85 11.51
CA GLY A 130 9.82 -9.55 12.44
C GLY A 130 8.71 -8.63 11.92
N HIS A 131 8.90 -7.97 10.77
CA HIS A 131 7.85 -7.14 10.18
C HIS A 131 6.81 -7.99 9.43
N PRO A 132 5.48 -7.74 9.53
CA PRO A 132 4.45 -8.50 8.84
C PRO A 132 4.65 -8.61 7.31
N ILE A 133 5.12 -7.54 6.67
CA ILE A 133 5.45 -7.53 5.22
C ILE A 133 6.54 -8.56 4.85
N ALA A 134 7.46 -8.88 5.77
CA ALA A 134 8.51 -9.87 5.53
C ALA A 134 8.14 -11.28 6.02
N GLN A 135 6.90 -11.50 6.47
CA GLN A 135 6.48 -12.80 6.99
C GLN A 135 6.55 -13.87 5.90
N GLY A 136 7.24 -14.98 6.19
CA GLY A 136 7.42 -16.10 5.26
C GLY A 136 8.53 -15.90 4.23
N LEU A 137 9.16 -14.72 4.17
CA LEU A 137 10.35 -14.52 3.36
C LEU A 137 11.60 -15.08 4.06
N PRO A 138 12.57 -15.64 3.32
CA PRO A 138 13.86 -16.03 3.87
C PRO A 138 14.66 -14.78 4.28
N ALA A 139 15.65 -14.95 5.14
CA ALA A 139 16.51 -13.86 5.62
C ALA A 139 17.22 -13.09 4.48
N GLU A 140 17.50 -13.81 3.39
CA GLU A 140 18.14 -13.34 2.18
C GLU A 140 17.49 -14.06 0.98
N PHE A 141 17.18 -13.33 -0.09
CA PHE A 141 16.72 -13.90 -1.36
C PHE A 141 17.12 -13.05 -2.56
N GLU A 142 17.08 -13.70 -3.73
CA GLU A 142 17.26 -13.06 -5.03
C GLU A 142 15.90 -12.67 -5.63
N HIS A 143 15.72 -11.41 -6.05
CA HIS A 143 14.54 -10.94 -6.79
C HIS A 143 14.85 -10.76 -8.28
N ALA A 144 13.84 -10.94 -9.14
CA ALA A 144 14.00 -10.90 -10.59
C ALA A 144 14.08 -9.48 -11.19
N TYR A 145 14.26 -8.43 -10.39
CA TYR A 145 14.06 -7.03 -10.79
C TYR A 145 15.35 -6.23 -10.70
N SER A 146 15.98 -5.91 -11.83
CA SER A 146 17.34 -5.34 -11.86
C SER A 146 17.40 -3.81 -11.96
N ASP A 147 16.28 -3.10 -11.84
CA ASP A 147 16.19 -1.65 -12.00
C ASP A 147 15.73 -0.90 -10.75
N HIS A 148 15.91 -1.49 -9.56
CA HIS A 148 15.45 -0.87 -8.33
C HIS A 148 16.17 0.46 -8.02
N LEU A 149 15.42 1.37 -7.38
CA LEU A 149 15.90 2.70 -7.00
C LEU A 149 16.62 2.63 -5.65
N LEU A 150 17.74 3.34 -5.52
CA LEU A 150 18.40 3.53 -4.24
C LEU A 150 17.70 4.65 -3.47
N LEU A 151 17.04 4.27 -2.38
CA LEU A 151 16.23 5.15 -1.55
C LEU A 151 16.85 5.29 -0.16
N THR A 152 17.07 6.54 0.28
CA THR A 152 17.20 6.80 1.70
C THR A 152 15.80 6.88 2.30
N PRO A 153 15.49 6.13 3.37
CA PRO A 153 14.18 6.20 4.02
C PRO A 153 13.83 7.63 4.43
N GLY A 154 12.55 7.99 4.33
CA GLY A 154 12.03 9.18 4.98
C GLY A 154 12.17 9.12 6.50
N GLU A 155 12.02 10.24 7.18
CA GLU A 155 12.25 10.37 8.63
C GLU A 155 11.44 9.36 9.47
N ALA A 156 10.17 9.11 9.09
CA ALA A 156 9.31 8.12 9.74
C ALA A 156 9.34 6.73 9.06
N GLY A 157 10.19 6.53 8.05
CA GLY A 157 10.27 5.31 7.26
C GLY A 157 11.00 4.19 8.00
N THR A 158 10.41 3.00 8.02
CA THR A 158 11.06 1.79 8.53
C THR A 158 11.43 0.87 7.36
N PRO A 159 12.72 0.68 7.05
CA PRO A 159 13.12 -0.27 6.01
C PRO A 159 12.84 -1.70 6.44
N VAL A 160 12.02 -2.41 5.67
CA VAL A 160 11.71 -3.83 5.90
C VAL A 160 12.60 -4.75 5.08
N LEU A 161 12.96 -4.32 3.87
CA LEU A 161 13.91 -4.99 2.98
C LEU A 161 15.06 -4.02 2.71
N ARG A 162 16.29 -4.54 2.60
CA ARG A 162 17.50 -3.76 2.31
C ARG A 162 18.37 -4.49 1.31
N ASP A 163 19.06 -3.74 0.47
CA ASP A 163 20.14 -4.30 -0.34
C ASP A 163 21.26 -4.83 0.57
N ARG A 164 22.05 -5.77 0.04
CA ARG A 164 23.13 -6.40 0.79
C ARG A 164 24.30 -5.47 1.13
N SER A 165 24.53 -4.39 0.36
CA SER A 165 25.66 -3.46 0.54
C SER A 165 25.33 -2.02 0.20
#